data_AF-A0A839F2A0-F1
#
_entry.id   AF-A0A839F2A0-F1
#
_cell.length_a   1.000
_cell.length_b   1.000
_cell.length_c   1.000
_cell.angle_alpha   90.00
_cell.angle_beta   90.00
_cell.angle_gamma   90.00
#
_symmetry.space_group_name_H-M   'P 1'
#
loop_
_entity.id
_entity.type
_entity.pdbx_description
1 polymer ?
#
loop_
_entity_poly.entity_id
_entity_poly.type
_entity_poly.pdbx_seq_one_letter_code
_entity_poly.pdbx_strand_id
1 'polypeptide(L)'
;MNRLPIACVLAACCLAAASAHADTRETQRENLERYTPYLQDPVDAFPFWNLHKWQLVGPLEVVVWSTIKDAYLVQVRAPCPRLEWARSIAVTSKQSHRVSARFDEVRVGGARCPIERIRPIDLARMAAERERAP
;
A
#
# COMPACT_ATOMS: atom_id res chain seq x y z
N MET A 1 60.32 6.89 24.53
CA MET A 1 60.11 7.70 23.31
C MET A 1 60.68 6.93 22.14
N ASN A 2 59.83 6.36 21.28
CA ASN A 2 60.05 6.21 19.84
C ASN A 2 58.74 5.72 19.22
N ARG A 3 58.26 6.47 18.22
CA ARG A 3 56.91 6.41 17.65
C ARG A 3 56.87 5.32 16.56
N LEU A 4 55.94 4.38 16.67
CA LEU A 4 55.64 3.44 15.57
C LEU A 4 54.66 4.07 14.58
N PRO A 5 54.80 3.77 13.27
CA PRO A 5 54.15 4.50 12.19
C PRO A 5 52.70 4.04 11.96
N ILE A 6 51.89 5.02 11.56
CA ILE A 6 50.54 4.85 11.03
C ILE A 6 50.65 4.16 9.67
N ALA A 7 50.07 2.97 9.51
CA ALA A 7 49.84 2.35 8.21
C ALA A 7 48.57 1.48 8.21
N CYS A 8 47.74 1.78 7.21
CA CYS A 8 46.38 1.34 6.90
C CYS A 8 46.13 -0.17 6.78
N VAL A 9 44.99 -0.64 7.30
CA VAL A 9 44.09 -1.65 6.68
C VAL A 9 42.65 -1.34 7.18
N LEU A 10 41.87 -0.48 6.52
CA LEU A 10 40.90 -0.77 5.46
C LEU A 10 39.93 -1.95 5.69
N ALA A 11 38.64 -1.58 5.70
CA ALA A 11 37.50 -2.32 5.14
C ALA A 11 36.81 -3.41 5.99
N ALA A 12 35.68 -3.02 6.60
CA ALA A 12 34.41 -3.75 6.49
C ALA A 12 33.24 -2.87 7.00
N CYS A 13 32.96 -1.75 6.32
CA CYS A 13 31.64 -1.13 6.41
C CYS A 13 30.67 -1.98 5.59
N CYS A 14 30.10 -3.02 6.20
CA CYS A 14 28.89 -3.66 5.69
C CYS A 14 27.76 -2.64 5.77
N LEU A 15 27.64 -1.76 4.77
CA LEU A 15 26.39 -1.09 4.50
C LEU A 15 25.41 -2.19 4.13
N ALA A 16 24.61 -2.63 5.11
CA ALA A 16 23.33 -3.25 4.83
C ALA A 16 22.56 -2.23 3.99
N ALA A 17 22.54 -2.46 2.67
CA ALA A 17 21.67 -1.73 1.77
C ALA A 17 20.25 -2.05 2.23
N ALA A 18 19.70 -1.19 3.09
CA ALA A 18 18.26 -1.13 3.28
C ALA A 18 17.70 -0.80 1.91
N SER A 19 17.25 -1.84 1.20
CA SER A 19 16.53 -1.69 -0.06
C SER A 19 15.30 -0.86 0.27
N ALA A 20 15.38 0.44 0.02
CA ALA A 20 14.20 1.26 -0.15
C ALA A 20 13.46 0.61 -1.30
N HIS A 21 12.43 -0.19 -0.99
CA HIS A 21 11.59 -0.83 -1.99
C HIS A 21 10.88 0.31 -2.71
N ALA A 22 11.49 0.79 -3.80
CA ALA A 22 10.80 1.68 -4.71
C ALA A 22 9.52 0.98 -5.16
N ASP A 23 8.44 1.72 -5.30
CA ASP A 23 7.12 1.19 -5.65
C ASP A 23 7.10 0.80 -7.15
N THR A 24 7.94 -0.17 -7.51
CA THR A 24 8.08 -0.68 -8.87
C THR A 24 6.83 -1.48 -9.24
N ARG A 25 6.57 -1.66 -10.54
CA ARG A 25 5.47 -2.52 -11.00
C ARG A 25 5.57 -3.94 -10.44
N GLU A 26 6.78 -4.46 -10.29
CA GLU A 26 7.01 -5.80 -9.75
C GLU A 26 6.63 -5.87 -8.27
N THR A 27 7.10 -4.92 -7.46
CA THR A 27 6.73 -4.82 -6.04
C THR A 27 5.22 -4.62 -5.86
N GLN A 28 4.58 -3.81 -6.71
CA GLN A 28 3.13 -3.63 -6.69
C GLN A 28 2.40 -4.95 -6.96
N ARG A 29 2.81 -5.70 -8.00
CA ARG A 29 2.25 -7.02 -8.33
C ARG A 29 2.43 -8.02 -7.18
N GLU A 30 3.63 -8.11 -6.61
CA GLU A 30 3.90 -8.96 -5.44
C GLU A 30 3.01 -8.60 -4.25
N ASN A 31 2.78 -7.30 -4.04
CA ASN A 31 1.88 -6.84 -2.99
C ASN A 31 0.43 -7.25 -3.27
N LEU A 32 -0.06 -7.14 -4.51
CA LEU A 32 -1.40 -7.61 -4.88
C LEU A 32 -1.55 -9.11 -4.62
N GLU A 33 -0.57 -9.91 -5.06
CA GLU A 33 -0.53 -11.36 -4.85
C GLU A 33 -0.54 -11.71 -3.36
N ARG A 34 0.19 -10.96 -2.53
CA ARG A 34 0.21 -11.11 -1.07
C ARG A 34 -1.18 -10.94 -0.44
N TYR A 35 -1.99 -10.01 -0.93
CA TYR A 35 -3.33 -9.74 -0.39
C TYR A 35 -4.42 -10.62 -1.00
N THR A 36 -4.22 -11.09 -2.22
CA THR A 36 -5.24 -11.80 -3.03
C THR A 36 -5.92 -12.97 -2.29
N PRO A 37 -5.21 -13.84 -1.57
CA PRO A 37 -5.85 -14.93 -0.83
C PRO A 37 -6.84 -14.43 0.23
N TYR A 38 -6.60 -13.26 0.81
CA TYR A 38 -7.34 -12.69 1.94
C TYR A 38 -8.47 -11.75 1.53
N LEU A 39 -8.75 -11.63 0.23
CA LEU A 39 -9.85 -10.81 -0.26
C LEU A 39 -11.19 -11.47 0.06
N GLN A 40 -12.08 -10.69 0.66
CA GLN A 40 -13.46 -11.07 0.91
C GLN A 40 -14.36 -10.64 -0.27
N ASP A 41 -15.63 -11.03 -0.19
CA ASP A 41 -16.63 -10.66 -1.19
C ASP A 41 -16.71 -9.14 -1.37
N PRO A 42 -17.01 -8.65 -2.59
CA PRO A 42 -17.15 -7.22 -2.84
C PRO A 42 -18.22 -6.56 -1.98
N VAL A 43 -17.95 -5.34 -1.52
CA VAL A 43 -18.89 -4.51 -0.76
C VAL A 43 -19.15 -3.17 -1.45
N ASP A 44 -20.31 -2.58 -1.21
CA ASP A 44 -20.68 -1.29 -1.81
C ASP A 44 -19.96 -0.09 -1.17
N ALA A 45 -19.54 -0.24 0.09
CA ALA A 45 -18.93 0.83 0.88
C ALA A 45 -18.25 0.31 2.15
N PHE A 46 -17.39 1.14 2.75
CA PHE A 46 -16.78 0.88 4.06
C PHE A 46 -16.66 2.12 4.94
N PRO A 47 -16.65 1.98 6.28
CA PRO A 47 -16.46 3.09 7.21
C PRO A 47 -15.08 3.74 7.06
N PHE A 48 -15.02 5.07 7.04
CA PHE A 48 -13.79 5.81 6.75
C PHE A 48 -13.79 7.20 7.38
N TRP A 49 -13.09 7.36 8.51
CA TRP A 49 -12.92 8.66 9.17
C TRP A 49 -11.70 9.42 8.66
N ASN A 50 -10.63 8.69 8.38
CA ASN A 50 -9.39 9.21 7.85
C ASN A 50 -8.66 8.13 7.04
N LEU A 51 -7.76 8.57 6.16
CA LEU A 51 -6.84 7.66 5.50
C LEU A 51 -5.72 7.28 6.48
N HIS A 52 -5.75 6.06 7.01
CA HIS A 52 -4.73 5.62 7.96
C HIS A 52 -3.41 5.26 7.25
N LYS A 53 -3.52 4.46 6.19
CA LYS A 53 -2.41 4.03 5.33
C LYS A 53 -2.96 3.76 3.94
N TRP A 54 -2.09 3.81 2.94
CA TRP A 54 -2.38 3.30 1.61
C TRP A 54 -1.14 2.62 1.03
N GLN A 55 -1.34 1.82 -0.02
CA GLN A 55 -0.26 1.11 -0.70
C GLN A 55 -0.65 0.83 -2.15
N LEU A 56 0.23 1.14 -3.11
CA LEU A 56 0.02 0.75 -4.49
C LEU A 56 0.20 -0.75 -4.63
N VAL A 57 -0.74 -1.36 -5.36
CA VAL A 57 -0.69 -2.78 -5.69
C VAL A 57 -0.97 -3.01 -7.19
N GLY A 58 -1.11 -1.94 -7.97
CA GLY A 58 -1.24 -2.03 -9.40
C GLY A 58 -1.60 -0.69 -10.07
N PRO A 59 -1.80 -0.71 -11.40
CA PRO A 59 -2.14 0.48 -12.17
C PRO A 59 -3.52 1.08 -11.86
N LEU A 60 -4.46 0.25 -11.41
CA LEU A 60 -5.83 0.64 -11.11
C LEU A 60 -6.27 0.18 -9.71
N GLU A 61 -5.31 -0.21 -8.87
CA GLU A 61 -5.60 -0.87 -7.59
C GLU A 61 -4.72 -0.31 -6.48
N VAL A 62 -5.38 0.01 -5.38
CA VAL A 62 -4.73 0.55 -4.18
C VAL A 62 -5.33 -0.13 -2.96
N VAL A 63 -4.50 -0.52 -2.01
CA VAL A 63 -4.98 -0.94 -0.70
C VAL A 63 -5.13 0.29 0.17
N VAL A 64 -6.31 0.44 0.78
CA VAL A 64 -6.68 1.55 1.66
C VAL A 64 -6.97 1.00 3.04
N TRP A 65 -6.32 1.58 4.04
CA TRP A 65 -6.61 1.31 5.45
C TRP A 65 -7.47 2.44 6.01
N SER A 66 -8.67 2.11 6.51
CA SER A 66 -9.49 3.06 7.27
C SER A 66 -9.13 3.06 8.76
N THR A 67 -8.56 1.96 9.25
CA THR A 67 -8.00 1.83 10.60
C THR A 67 -6.72 0.98 10.54
N ILE A 68 -6.07 0.75 11.68
CA ILE A 68 -4.93 -0.18 11.76
C ILE A 68 -5.35 -1.63 11.42
N LYS A 69 -6.64 -1.98 11.63
CA LYS A 69 -7.15 -3.35 11.50
C LYS A 69 -8.00 -3.57 10.25
N ASP A 70 -8.49 -2.49 9.64
CA ASP A 70 -9.43 -2.56 8.53
C ASP A 70 -8.76 -2.07 7.24
N ALA A 71 -8.64 -2.98 6.26
CA ALA A 71 -8.08 -2.70 4.95
C ALA A 71 -8.99 -3.17 3.83
N TYR A 72 -8.92 -2.45 2.72
CA TYR A 72 -9.76 -2.67 1.55
C TYR A 72 -8.91 -2.57 0.29
N LEU A 73 -9.01 -3.56 -0.58
CA LEU A 73 -8.55 -3.43 -1.96
C LEU A 73 -9.58 -2.58 -2.72
N VAL A 74 -9.15 -1.39 -3.12
CA VAL A 74 -9.95 -0.43 -3.87
C VAL A 74 -9.47 -0.46 -5.32
N GLN A 75 -10.35 -0.91 -6.22
CA GLN A 75 -10.15 -0.84 -7.66
C GLN A 75 -10.79 0.45 -8.18
N VAL A 76 -10.07 1.20 -9.00
CA VAL A 76 -10.58 2.40 -9.67
C VAL A 76 -10.88 2.12 -11.14
N ARG A 77 -11.83 2.88 -11.69
CA ARG A 77 -12.23 2.77 -13.09
C ARG A 77 -11.11 3.24 -14.02
N ALA A 78 -10.89 2.49 -15.10
CA ALA A 78 -10.00 2.92 -16.18
C ALA A 78 -10.62 4.03 -17.06
N PRO A 79 -9.82 4.98 -17.58
CA PRO A 79 -8.41 5.19 -17.27
C PRO A 79 -8.24 6.01 -15.97
N CYS A 80 -7.27 5.62 -15.14
CA CYS A 80 -6.79 6.43 -14.02
C CYS A 80 -5.29 6.65 -14.17
N PRO A 81 -4.87 7.57 -15.06
CA PRO A 81 -3.45 7.84 -15.25
C PRO A 81 -2.86 8.37 -13.96
N ARG A 82 -1.61 7.99 -13.67
CA ARG A 82 -0.80 8.42 -12.52
C ARG A 82 -0.99 7.66 -11.21
N LEU A 83 -1.97 6.76 -11.10
CA LEU A 83 -2.12 5.96 -9.87
C LEU A 83 -0.90 5.06 -9.63
N GLU A 84 -0.43 4.35 -10.65
CA GLU A 84 0.78 3.48 -10.58
C GLU A 84 2.09 4.17 -10.18
N TRP A 85 2.14 5.50 -10.23
CA TRP A 85 3.30 6.29 -9.81
C TRP A 85 2.93 7.30 -8.72
N ALA A 86 1.81 7.08 -8.04
CA ALA A 86 1.34 7.99 -7.00
C ALA A 86 2.38 8.05 -5.89
N ARG A 87 2.74 9.27 -5.49
CA ARG A 87 3.53 9.52 -4.26
C ARG A 87 2.66 9.89 -3.07
N SER A 88 1.44 10.30 -3.35
CA SER A 88 0.39 10.60 -2.39
C SER A 88 -0.96 10.38 -3.05
N ILE A 89 -1.94 10.02 -2.23
CA ILE A 89 -3.34 9.91 -2.63
C ILE A 89 -4.22 10.62 -1.60
N ALA A 90 -5.44 10.95 -2.01
CA ALA A 90 -6.55 11.14 -1.10
C ALA A 90 -7.70 10.22 -1.51
N VAL A 91 -8.52 9.82 -0.55
CA VAL A 91 -9.76 9.07 -0.81
C VAL A 91 -10.92 9.94 -0.37
N THR A 92 -11.91 10.16 -1.23
CA THR A 92 -13.07 10.95 -0.85
C THR A 92 -14.04 10.13 0.00
N SER A 93 -14.77 10.82 0.88
CA SER A 93 -15.90 10.26 1.63
C SER A 93 -17.07 11.25 1.55
N LYS A 94 -17.77 11.26 0.41
CA LYS A 94 -18.80 12.27 0.08
C LYS A 94 -20.06 12.14 0.95
N GLN A 95 -20.33 10.95 1.49
CA GLN A 95 -21.51 10.69 2.34
C GLN A 95 -21.19 10.64 3.83
N SER A 96 -20.23 11.45 4.29
CA SER A 96 -19.75 11.52 5.69
C SER A 96 -19.31 10.18 6.30
N HIS A 97 -18.03 10.08 6.64
CA HIS A 97 -17.42 8.92 7.32
C HIS A 97 -17.54 7.57 6.59
N ARG A 98 -17.72 7.58 5.27
CA ARG A 98 -17.88 6.35 4.47
C ARG A 98 -17.37 6.57 3.05
N VAL A 99 -16.60 5.60 2.55
CA VAL A 99 -16.18 5.51 1.15
C VAL A 99 -17.11 4.54 0.44
N SER A 100 -17.73 4.97 -0.67
CA SER A 100 -18.61 4.13 -1.49
C SER A 100 -18.10 4.01 -2.92
N ALA A 101 -18.20 2.79 -3.48
CA ALA A 101 -17.89 2.55 -4.88
C ALA A 101 -18.76 3.37 -5.85
N ARG A 102 -19.94 3.85 -5.41
CA ARG A 102 -20.85 4.60 -6.28
C ARG A 102 -20.54 6.09 -6.38
N PHE A 103 -19.95 6.68 -5.35
CA PHE A 103 -19.86 8.14 -5.21
C PHE A 103 -18.43 8.64 -5.03
N ASP A 104 -17.56 7.81 -4.49
CA ASP A 104 -16.22 8.20 -4.09
C ASP A 104 -15.16 7.89 -5.12
N GLU A 105 -14.03 8.57 -4.98
CA GLU A 105 -12.92 8.57 -5.91
C GLU A 105 -11.60 8.56 -5.14
N VAL A 106 -10.59 7.91 -5.72
CA VAL A 106 -9.20 8.12 -5.34
C VAL A 106 -8.69 9.34 -6.10
N ARG A 107 -8.07 10.28 -5.38
CA ARG A 107 -7.45 11.48 -5.95
C ARG A 107 -5.94 11.33 -5.93
N VAL A 108 -5.32 11.52 -7.08
CA VAL A 108 -3.86 11.47 -7.24
C VAL A 108 -3.44 12.68 -8.04
N GLY A 109 -2.56 13.54 -7.52
CA GLY A 109 -2.04 14.73 -8.22
C GLY A 109 -3.07 15.52 -9.04
N GLY A 110 -4.27 15.74 -8.51
CA GLY A 110 -5.36 16.46 -9.18
C GLY A 110 -6.26 15.64 -10.13
N ALA A 111 -5.93 14.38 -10.44
CA ALA A 111 -6.83 13.47 -11.15
C ALA A 111 -7.86 12.91 -10.19
N ARG A 112 -9.05 12.60 -10.73
CA ARG A 112 -10.13 11.91 -10.05
C ARG A 112 -10.28 10.54 -10.67
N CYS A 113 -10.16 9.51 -9.85
CA CYS A 113 -10.28 8.13 -10.26
C CYS A 113 -11.47 7.51 -9.54
N PRO A 114 -12.66 7.46 -10.18
CA PRO A 114 -13.85 6.89 -9.58
C PRO A 114 -13.59 5.47 -9.11
N ILE A 115 -14.06 5.14 -7.91
CA ILE A 115 -13.98 3.77 -7.41
C ILE A 115 -14.91 2.90 -8.25
N GLU A 116 -14.45 1.71 -8.62
CA GLU A 116 -15.23 0.72 -9.36
C GLU A 116 -15.65 -0.44 -8.46
N ARG A 117 -14.73 -0.91 -7.61
CA ARG A 117 -14.96 -2.07 -6.74
C ARG A 117 -14.19 -1.92 -5.44
N ILE A 118 -14.78 -2.42 -4.37
CA ILE A 118 -14.17 -2.49 -3.04
C ILE A 118 -14.24 -3.94 -2.58
N ARG A 119 -13.13 -4.49 -2.12
CA ARG A 119 -13.07 -5.81 -1.47
C ARG A 119 -12.36 -5.66 -0.12
N PRO A 120 -12.98 -6.05 1.01
CA PRO A 120 -12.30 -6.08 2.30
C PRO A 120 -11.14 -7.10 2.27
N ILE A 121 -10.12 -6.85 3.08
CA ILE A 121 -8.98 -7.76 3.27
C ILE A 121 -9.03 -8.31 4.70
N ASP A 122 -9.02 -9.63 4.83
CA ASP A 122 -8.97 -10.31 6.13
C ASP A 122 -7.56 -10.26 6.73
N LEU A 123 -7.22 -9.11 7.33
CA LEU A 123 -5.93 -8.90 7.99
C LEU A 123 -5.74 -9.79 9.23
N ALA A 124 -6.82 -10.21 9.88
CA ALA A 124 -6.76 -11.09 11.04
C ALA A 124 -6.27 -12.49 10.63
N ARG A 125 -6.86 -13.07 9.57
CA ARG A 125 -6.40 -14.34 9.00
C ARG A 125 -4.97 -14.23 8.48
N MET A 126 -4.64 -13.15 7.78
CA MET A 126 -3.29 -12.89 7.28
C MET A 126 -2.25 -12.82 8.41
N ALA A 127 -2.59 -12.21 9.55
CA ALA A 127 -1.72 -12.18 10.71
C ALA A 127 -1.54 -13.56 11.35
N ALA A 128 -2.65 -14.28 11.57
CA ALA A 128 -2.62 -15.61 12.18
C ALA A 128 -1.84 -16.64 11.34
N GLU A 129 -1.90 -16.57 10.01
CA GLU A 129 -1.13 -17.45 9.13
C GLU A 129 0.36 -17.11 9.13
N ARG A 130 0.71 -15.81 9.18
CA ARG A 130 2.11 -15.38 9.29
C ARG A 130 2.76 -15.84 10.60
N GLU A 131 2.02 -15.82 11.71
CA GLU A 131 2.51 -16.30 13.02
C GLU A 131 2.72 -17.82 13.06
N ARG A 132 2.04 -18.57 12.18
CA ARG A 132 2.17 -20.03 12.05
C ARG A 132 3.23 -20.46 11.02
N ALA A 133 3.74 -19.52 10.23
CA ALA A 133 4.81 -19.82 9.29
C ALA A 133 6.11 -20.12 10.08
N PRO A 134 6.82 -21.21 9.75
CA PRO A 134 8.03 -21.65 10.46
C PRO A 134 9.23 -20.73 10.23
#